data_AF-A0A6N7H9V5-F1
#
_entry.id   AF-A0A6N7H9V5-F1
#
_cell.length_a   1.000
_cell.length_b   1.000
_cell.length_c   1.000
_cell.angle_alpha   90.00
_cell.angle_beta   90.00
_cell.angle_gamma   90.00
#
_symmetry.space_group_name_H-M   'P 1'
#
loop_
_entity.id
_entity.type
_entity.pdbx_description
1 polymer ?
#
loop_
_entity_poly.entity_id
_entity_poly.type
_entity_poly.pdbx_seq_one_letter_code
_entity_poly.pdbx_strand_id
1 'polypeptide(L)'
;MTWADVEVKREEAAQRLAAPAAALADGNKVELALGASTVKVHVPDETRCEIELAIDGDELEVELKWPTGKPAADTTPATSTTTPARRSGTTSGRRARGPKR
;
A
#
# COMPACT_ATOMS: atom_id res chain seq x y z
N MET A 1 16.45 8.28 -16.39
CA MET A 1 17.42 8.12 -15.29
C MET A 1 18.57 7.31 -15.85
N THR A 2 19.72 7.93 -16.10
CA THR A 2 20.94 7.19 -16.37
C THR A 2 21.44 6.65 -15.04
N TRP A 3 21.45 5.34 -14.87
CA TRP A 3 22.16 4.72 -13.75
C TRP A 3 23.63 5.09 -13.95
N ALA A 4 24.20 5.87 -13.04
CA ALA A 4 25.64 6.10 -13.06
C ALA A 4 26.28 4.79 -12.62
N ASP A 5 26.99 4.13 -13.52
CA ASP A 5 27.91 3.07 -13.14
C ASP A 5 29.02 3.71 -12.32
N VAL A 6 29.14 3.29 -11.05
CA VAL A 6 30.14 3.81 -10.12
C VAL A 6 30.80 2.61 -9.46
N GLU A 7 32.05 2.37 -9.82
CA GLU A 7 32.87 1.36 -9.16
C GLU A 7 33.13 1.76 -7.70
N VAL A 8 32.76 0.88 -6.78
CA VAL A 8 32.93 1.08 -5.34
C VAL A 8 33.52 -0.15 -4.68
N LYS A 9 34.14 0.04 -3.51
CA LYS A 9 34.58 -1.09 -2.68
C LYS A 9 33.40 -1.92 -2.22
N ARG A 10 33.64 -3.21 -2.00
CA ARG A 10 32.62 -4.17 -1.53
C ARG A 10 31.89 -3.70 -0.27
N GLU A 11 32.60 -3.08 0.67
CA GLU A 11 32.04 -2.57 1.92
C GLU A 11 31.08 -1.40 1.71
N GLU A 12 31.41 -0.53 0.74
CA GLU A 12 30.58 0.61 0.35
C GLU A 12 29.31 0.11 -0.38
N ALA A 13 29.46 -0.88 -1.28
CA ALA A 13 28.31 -1.53 -1.92
C ALA A 13 27.36 -2.15 -0.88
N ALA A 14 27.91 -2.86 0.12
CA ALA A 14 27.12 -3.45 1.20
C ALA A 14 26.36 -2.38 2.02
N GLN A 15 26.99 -1.24 2.31
CA GLN A 15 26.33 -0.13 3.01
C GLN A 15 25.19 0.46 2.17
N ARG A 16 25.39 0.61 0.86
CA ARG A 16 24.35 1.10 -0.07
C ARG A 16 23.15 0.17 -0.16
N LEU A 17 23.36 -1.14 -0.09
CA LEU A 17 22.27 -2.14 -0.05
C LEU A 17 21.60 -2.22 1.33
N ALA A 18 22.35 -2.04 2.40
CA ALA A 18 21.82 -2.06 3.77
C ALA A 18 20.90 -0.86 4.05
N ALA A 19 21.19 0.32 3.48
CA ALA A 19 20.37 1.53 3.68
C ALA A 19 18.88 1.35 3.29
N PRO A 20 18.52 0.92 2.07
CA PRO A 20 17.13 0.65 1.73
C PRO A 20 16.55 -0.54 2.50
N ALA A 21 17.35 -1.58 2.82
CA ALA A 21 16.88 -2.71 3.62
C ALA A 21 16.48 -2.29 5.05
N ALA A 22 17.28 -1.46 5.71
CA ALA A 22 16.96 -0.88 7.01
C ALA A 22 15.74 0.03 6.95
N ALA A 23 15.59 0.80 5.86
CA ALA A 23 14.42 1.64 5.64
C ALA A 23 13.12 0.86 5.49
N LEU A 24 13.16 -0.27 4.77
CA LEU A 24 12.03 -1.18 4.63
C LEU A 24 11.66 -1.86 5.96
N ALA A 25 12.63 -2.05 6.87
CA ALA A 25 12.39 -2.66 8.17
C ALA A 25 11.76 -1.69 9.19
N ASP A 26 12.29 -0.46 9.27
CA ASP A 26 12.03 0.44 10.41
C ASP A 26 11.52 1.84 10.02
N GLY A 27 11.48 2.17 8.73
CA GLY A 27 11.56 3.56 8.27
C GLY A 27 10.34 4.10 7.56
N ASN A 28 10.00 5.36 7.85
CA ASN A 28 9.08 6.18 7.05
C ASN A 28 9.77 6.80 5.81
N LYS A 29 11.09 7.04 5.87
CA LYS A 29 11.89 7.66 4.79
C LYS A 29 13.35 7.23 4.84
N VAL A 30 14.01 7.19 3.68
CA VAL A 30 15.46 6.91 3.52
C VAL A 30 16.12 7.92 2.61
N GLU A 31 17.37 8.28 2.92
CA GLU A 31 18.26 9.02 2.01
C GLU A 31 19.15 8.05 1.25
N LEU A 32 19.07 8.07 -0.08
CA LEU A 32 19.87 7.22 -0.96
C LEU A 32 20.80 8.08 -1.80
N ALA A 33 22.08 7.72 -1.86
CA ALA A 33 23.05 8.37 -2.73
C ALA A 33 22.92 7.82 -4.17
N LEU A 34 22.71 8.72 -5.13
CA LEU A 34 22.69 8.45 -6.58
C LEU A 34 23.81 9.25 -7.24
N GLY A 35 25.01 8.67 -7.27
CA GLY A 35 26.22 9.34 -7.77
C GLY A 35 26.52 10.63 -7.00
N ALA A 36 26.47 11.78 -7.68
CA ALA A 36 26.73 13.10 -7.09
C ALA A 36 25.51 13.71 -6.36
N SER A 37 24.38 12.99 -6.27
CA SER A 37 23.13 13.50 -5.70
C SER A 37 22.59 12.58 -4.60
N THR A 38 21.70 13.10 -3.76
CA THR A 38 21.00 12.32 -2.73
C THR A 38 19.49 12.47 -2.92
N VAL A 39 18.76 11.37 -2.86
CA VAL A 39 17.30 11.34 -2.97
C VAL A 39 16.69 10.88 -1.65
N LYS A 40 15.62 11.57 -1.22
CA LYS A 40 14.77 11.13 -0.11
C LYS A 40 13.61 10.30 -0.66
N VAL A 41 13.50 9.06 -0.23
CA VAL A 41 12.45 8.13 -0.66
C VAL A 41 11.54 7.82 0.54
N HIS A 42 10.23 7.91 0.36
CA HIS A 42 9.25 7.47 1.35
C HIS A 42 9.08 5.95 1.29
N VAL A 43 8.94 5.35 2.46
CA VAL A 43 8.62 3.94 2.64
C VAL A 43 7.30 3.87 3.42
N PRO A 44 6.24 3.30 2.84
CA PRO A 44 4.97 3.10 3.54
C PRO A 44 5.09 2.05 4.65
N ASP A 45 4.23 2.14 5.68
CA ASP A 45 4.17 1.18 6.79
C ASP A 45 3.88 -0.27 6.31
N GLU A 46 3.05 -0.40 5.27
CA GLU A 46 2.82 -1.65 4.54
C GLU A 46 3.09 -1.41 3.05
N THR A 47 3.95 -2.23 2.46
CA THR A 47 4.33 -2.06 1.05
C THR A 47 4.52 -3.41 0.35
N ARG A 48 4.10 -3.46 -0.91
CA ARG A 48 4.49 -4.55 -1.82
C ARG A 48 5.90 -4.26 -2.32
N CYS A 49 6.81 -5.18 -2.09
CA CYS A 49 8.17 -5.13 -2.61
C CYS A 49 8.38 -6.21 -3.67
N GLU A 50 9.12 -5.85 -4.71
CA GLU A 50 9.62 -6.78 -5.72
C GLU A 50 11.14 -6.68 -5.75
N ILE A 51 11.82 -7.84 -5.70
CA ILE A 51 13.27 -7.97 -5.76
C ILE A 51 13.58 -8.89 -6.93
N GLU A 52 14.37 -8.40 -7.87
CA GLU A 52 14.87 -9.16 -9.00
C GLU A 52 16.39 -9.29 -8.88
N LEU A 53 16.88 -10.50 -9.07
CA LEU A 53 18.30 -10.83 -9.06
C LEU A 53 18.63 -11.47 -10.41
N ALA A 54 19.62 -10.92 -11.09
CA ALA A 54 20.10 -11.46 -12.36
C ALA A 54 21.63 -11.60 -12.32
N ILE A 55 22.12 -12.61 -13.01
CA ILE A 55 23.54 -12.74 -13.31
C ILE A 55 23.71 -12.35 -14.78
N ASP A 56 24.41 -11.25 -15.05
CA ASP A 56 24.80 -10.85 -16.40
C ASP A 56 26.32 -10.98 -16.54
N GLY A 57 26.76 -11.96 -17.32
CA GLY A 57 28.18 -12.31 -17.41
C GLY A 57 28.78 -12.72 -16.06
N ASP A 58 29.72 -11.94 -15.56
CA ASP A 58 30.37 -12.07 -14.25
C ASP A 58 29.85 -11.07 -13.20
N GLU A 59 28.75 -10.39 -13.51
CA GLU A 59 28.13 -9.35 -12.67
C GLU A 59 26.84 -9.86 -12.02
N LEU A 60 26.58 -9.44 -10.77
CA LEU A 60 25.29 -9.61 -10.10
C LEU A 60 24.52 -8.30 -10.18
N GLU A 61 23.38 -8.34 -10.85
CA GLU A 61 22.43 -7.23 -10.88
C GLU A 61 21.35 -7.43 -9.81
N VAL A 62 21.04 -6.34 -9.10
CA VAL A 62 19.98 -6.29 -8.10
C VAL A 62 19.04 -5.14 -8.43
N GLU A 63 17.79 -5.45 -8.76
CA GLU A 63 16.71 -4.47 -8.87
C GLU A 63 15.74 -4.61 -7.69
N LEU A 64 15.38 -3.49 -7.08
CA LEU A 64 14.43 -3.42 -5.97
C LEU A 64 13.39 -2.34 -6.25
N LYS A 65 12.12 -2.69 -6.09
CA LYS A 65 10.99 -1.80 -6.37
C LYS A 65 9.98 -1.82 -5.23
N TRP A 66 9.46 -0.64 -4.90
CA TRP A 66 8.32 -0.44 -4.01
C TRP A 66 7.57 0.86 -4.35
N PRO A 67 6.26 0.95 -4.05
CA PRO A 67 5.51 2.19 -4.16
C PRO A 67 6.01 3.25 -3.17
N THR A 68 6.30 4.45 -3.67
CA THR A 68 6.82 5.59 -2.86
C THR A 68 5.77 6.69 -2.63
N GLY A 69 4.56 6.53 -3.19
CA GLY A 69 3.45 7.45 -3.00
C GLY A 69 2.76 7.26 -1.65
N LYS A 70 2.09 8.29 -1.15
CA LYS A 70 1.19 8.13 0.01
C LYS A 70 0.08 7.14 -0.37
N PRO A 71 -0.28 6.17 0.49
CA PRO A 71 -1.49 5.41 0.28
C PRO A 71 -2.66 6.39 0.17
N ALA A 72 -3.48 6.23 -0.87
CA ALA A 72 -4.78 6.88 -0.89
C ALA A 72 -5.50 6.40 0.37
N ALA A 73 -5.91 7.33 1.23
CA ALA A 73 -6.69 6.99 2.43
C ALA A 73 -7.77 5.99 2.02
N ASP A 74 -7.77 4.83 2.67
CA ASP A 74 -8.69 3.72 2.40
C ASP A 74 -10.08 4.26 2.13
N THR A 75 -10.48 4.21 0.86
CA THR A 75 -11.89 4.35 0.52
C THR A 75 -12.51 3.06 1.02
N THR A 76 -13.00 3.12 2.26
CA THR A 76 -13.81 2.07 2.86
C THR A 76 -14.86 1.66 1.84
N PRO A 77 -14.95 0.39 1.41
CA PRO A 77 -16.06 -0.03 0.59
C PRO A 77 -17.32 0.12 1.44
N ALA A 78 -18.11 1.16 1.14
CA ALA A 78 -19.42 1.35 1.72
C ALA A 78 -20.20 0.06 1.48
N THR A 79 -20.39 -0.71 2.54
CA THR A 79 -21.19 -1.93 2.53
C THR A 79 -22.61 -1.52 2.14
N SER A 80 -23.00 -1.81 0.90
CA SER A 80 -24.36 -1.68 0.41
C SER A 80 -25.25 -2.64 1.19
N THR A 81 -25.72 -2.18 2.35
CA THR A 81 -26.76 -2.86 3.11
C THR A 81 -28.09 -2.60 2.40
N THR A 82 -28.38 -3.41 1.38
CA THR A 82 -29.76 -3.55 0.89
C THR A 82 -30.51 -4.43 1.87
N THR A 83 -31.10 -3.82 2.89
CA THR A 83 -32.19 -4.41 3.67
C THR A 83 -33.52 -3.95 3.06
N PRO A 84 -34.33 -4.83 2.46
CA PRO A 84 -35.70 -4.47 2.14
C PRO A 84 -36.53 -4.42 3.42
N ALA A 85 -37.19 -3.27 3.59
CA ALA A 85 -37.98 -2.90 4.76
C ALA A 85 -39.15 -3.86 5.02
N ARG A 86 -39.13 -4.52 6.17
CA ARG A 86 -40.34 -5.06 6.82
C ARG A 86 -40.97 -3.94 7.64
N ARG A 87 -41.99 -3.26 7.10
CA ARG A 87 -42.88 -2.39 7.90
C ARG A 87 -44.26 -3.04 8.03
N SER A 88 -44.41 -3.79 9.10
CA SER A 88 -45.68 -4.10 9.74
C SER A 88 -46.26 -2.80 10.34
N GLY A 89 -47.29 -2.26 9.68
CA GLY A 89 -48.09 -1.14 10.17
C GLY A 89 -49.44 -1.65 10.67
N THR A 90 -49.68 -1.44 11.97
CA THR A 90 -50.77 -1.94 12.80
C THR A 90 -52.14 -1.34 12.47
N THR A 91 -53.13 -2.23 12.39
CA THR A 91 -54.54 -2.13 12.79
C THR A 91 -55.03 -0.79 13.36
N SER A 92 -55.90 -0.11 12.61
CA SER A 92 -56.92 0.80 13.15
C SER A 92 -58.15 0.78 12.25
N GLY A 93 -59.19 0.07 12.69
CA GLY A 93 -60.44 -0.12 11.95
C GLY A 93 -61.51 -0.73 12.85
N ARG A 94 -61.96 0.08 13.80
CA ARG A 94 -62.86 -0.26 14.90
C ARG A 94 -64.32 -0.44 14.40
N ARG A 95 -64.88 -1.61 14.74
CA ARG A 95 -66.32 -1.92 14.99
C ARG A 95 -67.28 -2.02 13.79
N ALA A 96 -67.54 -3.27 13.38
CA ALA A 96 -68.87 -3.70 12.97
C ALA A 96 -69.60 -4.29 14.20
N ARG A 97 -70.66 -3.62 14.65
CA ARG A 97 -71.69 -4.17 15.52
C ARG A 97 -72.95 -4.30 14.66
N GLY A 98 -73.46 -5.52 14.44
CA GLY A 98 -74.87 -5.73 14.09
C GLY A 98 -75.78 -5.39 15.30
N PRO A 99 -77.13 -5.41 15.20
CA PRO A 99 -77.92 -6.38 14.41
C PRO A 99 -79.26 -5.87 13.78
N LYS A 100 -79.91 -6.79 13.04
CA LYS A 100 -81.34 -6.99 12.68
C LYS A 100 -82.33 -5.81 12.66
N ARG A 101 -83.03 -5.68 11.53
CA ARG A 101 -84.51 -5.66 11.44
C ARG A 101 -84.98 -6.06 10.05
#